data_AF-A0A2N3I661-F1
#
_entry.id   AF-A0A2N3I661-F1
#
_cell.length_a   1.000
_cell.length_b   1.000
_cell.length_c   1.000
_cell.angle_alpha   90.00
_cell.angle_beta   90.00
_cell.angle_gamma   90.00
#
_symmetry.space_group_name_H-M   'P 1'
#
loop_
_entity.id
_entity.type
_entity.pdbx_description
1 polymer ?
#
loop_
_entity_poly.entity_id
_entity_poly.type
_entity_poly.pdbx_seq_one_letter_code
_entity_poly.pdbx_strand_id
1 'polypeptide(L)'
;MVSCSGDDGEAGLLGPKGDQGEQGIAGPVGPAGDDGSIIYSGEGMPAATVGAVSDYYLDIATGMLYGPKVNADNWTDTDGFSLMGAAGTNGTNGTDGADGADGINGTNGTDGTNGTNGTNGTNGSKILSGEGAPGNTIGNTGDFYLDKTSSVLYGPAVTDDEGDTTWGLGLELKGADGNANVLSFKLTVSNEDWTEHQNGNTYEYKWIDFKLEFPALTKDIYDNGFVLVYTSIGTRTYQLPWSSLTTKQNLLTRNYNIQYTGDVYSLEFVNTLEARNDVTELLTLGQYNYKIIVVSGQAAVQLKANKDNPIEFQRLVNEL
;
A
#
# COMPACT_ATOMS: atom_id res chain seq x y z
N MET A 1 33.25 81.19 32.02
CA MET A 1 34.00 80.03 32.55
C MET A 1 33.02 79.23 33.39
N VAL A 2 32.73 77.94 33.21
CA VAL A 2 33.08 76.87 32.26
C VAL A 2 31.89 75.90 32.33
N SER A 3 31.53 75.32 31.19
CA SER A 3 30.59 74.20 31.03
C SER A 3 31.25 72.87 31.39
N CYS A 4 30.50 71.94 32.01
CA CYS A 4 30.49 70.54 31.56
C CYS A 4 29.31 69.77 32.15
N SER A 5 28.50 69.23 31.24
CA SER A 5 27.52 68.16 31.39
C SER A 5 28.24 66.80 31.55
N GLY A 6 27.81 65.98 32.52
CA GLY A 6 28.22 64.59 32.64
C GLY A 6 27.14 63.69 32.07
N ASP A 7 27.52 62.90 31.07
CA ASP A 7 26.70 61.88 30.40
C ASP A 7 26.21 60.81 31.39
N ASP A 8 24.93 60.47 31.29
CA ASP A 8 24.37 59.25 31.88
C ASP A 8 24.83 58.05 31.05
N GLY A 9 25.56 57.12 31.68
CA GLY A 9 26.10 55.92 31.03
C GLY A 9 24.99 55.01 30.48
N GLU A 10 25.18 54.56 29.23
CA GLU A 10 24.29 53.61 28.58
C GLU A 10 24.15 52.31 29.39
N ALA A 11 22.90 51.84 29.56
CA ALA A 11 22.61 50.55 30.16
C ALA A 11 23.21 49.42 29.32
N GLY A 12 24.08 48.61 29.94
CA GLY A 12 24.72 47.47 29.29
C GLY A 12 23.68 46.49 28.70
N LEU A 13 23.92 46.05 27.46
CA LEU A 13 23.07 45.10 26.75
C LEU A 13 22.93 43.79 27.54
N LEU A 14 21.68 43.37 27.79
CA LEU A 14 21.36 42.07 28.39
C LEU A 14 21.89 40.96 27.47
N GLY A 15 22.73 40.07 28.00
CA GLY A 15 23.35 38.98 27.22
C GLY A 15 22.33 38.05 26.58
N PRO A 16 22.68 37.37 25.46
CA PRO A 16 21.76 36.48 24.76
C PRO A 16 21.28 35.36 25.69
N LYS A 17 19.98 35.07 25.64
CA LYS A 17 19.37 33.92 26.33
C LYS A 17 20.07 32.65 25.85
N GLY A 18 20.53 31.81 26.79
CA GLY A 18 21.21 30.55 26.48
C GLY A 18 20.34 29.61 25.64
N ASP A 19 20.99 28.86 24.76
CA ASP A 19 20.34 27.90 23.86
C ASP A 19 19.52 26.86 24.66
N GLN A 20 18.38 26.47 24.11
CA GLN A 20 17.55 25.41 24.65
C GLN A 20 18.33 24.09 24.63
N GLY A 21 18.38 23.38 25.77
CA GLY A 21 19.13 22.14 25.90
C GLY A 21 18.69 21.07 24.89
N GLU A 22 19.64 20.21 24.49
CA GLU A 22 19.41 19.12 23.53
C GLU A 22 18.24 18.23 23.97
N GLN A 23 17.33 17.95 23.03
CA GLN A 23 16.20 17.05 23.25
C GLN A 23 16.74 15.64 23.56
N GLY A 24 16.22 15.01 24.62
CA GLY A 24 16.67 13.69 25.06
C GLY A 24 16.49 12.61 23.98
N ILE A 25 17.33 11.57 24.04
CA ILE A 25 17.28 10.43 23.12
C ILE A 25 15.87 9.81 23.10
N ALA A 26 15.34 9.56 21.90
CA ALA A 26 14.09 8.85 21.73
C ALA A 26 14.21 7.42 22.28
N GLY A 27 13.13 6.90 22.89
CA GLY A 27 13.08 5.53 23.39
C GLY A 27 13.20 4.48 22.28
N PRO A 28 13.46 3.21 22.63
CA PRO A 28 13.48 2.11 21.66
C PRO A 28 12.14 2.00 20.93
N VAL A 29 12.21 1.63 19.65
CA VAL A 29 11.05 1.39 18.80
C VAL A 29 10.24 0.22 19.37
N GLY A 30 8.91 0.37 19.41
CA GLY A 30 8.02 -0.75 19.73
C GLY A 30 8.11 -1.85 18.66
N PRO A 31 7.74 -3.10 18.96
CA PRO A 31 7.68 -4.15 17.94
C PRO A 31 6.79 -3.73 16.76
N ALA A 32 7.05 -4.29 15.58
CA ALA A 32 6.13 -4.17 14.45
C ALA A 32 4.71 -4.60 14.88
N GLY A 33 3.70 -3.94 14.35
CA GLY A 33 2.32 -4.41 14.52
C GLY A 33 2.16 -5.80 13.94
N ASP A 34 1.32 -6.62 14.54
CA ASP A 34 1.00 -7.95 14.03
C ASP A 34 0.42 -7.84 12.60
N ASP A 35 0.69 -8.84 11.76
CA ASP A 35 0.07 -8.93 10.42
C ASP A 35 -1.46 -8.88 10.55
N GLY A 36 -2.11 -8.12 9.67
CA GLY A 36 -3.57 -8.11 9.57
C GLY A 36 -4.10 -9.48 9.14
N SER A 37 -5.37 -9.74 9.43
CA SER A 37 -6.06 -10.96 8.99
C SER A 37 -6.13 -11.06 7.46
N ILE A 38 -6.08 -12.29 6.95
CA ILE A 38 -6.12 -12.62 5.53
C ILE A 38 -7.52 -13.09 5.13
N ILE A 39 -7.97 -12.72 3.92
CA ILE A 39 -9.14 -13.33 3.27
C ILE A 39 -8.65 -14.37 2.25
N TYR A 40 -8.84 -15.65 2.56
CA TYR A 40 -8.61 -16.76 1.64
C TYR A 40 -9.77 -16.94 0.67
N SER A 41 -9.56 -17.67 -0.43
CA SER A 41 -10.64 -18.04 -1.34
C SER A 41 -10.44 -19.44 -1.91
N GLY A 42 -11.52 -20.18 -2.11
CA GLY A 42 -11.50 -21.51 -2.73
C GLY A 42 -12.91 -22.03 -2.98
N GLU A 43 -13.05 -23.23 -3.56
CA GLU A 43 -14.36 -23.86 -3.76
C GLU A 43 -14.77 -24.72 -2.56
N GLY A 44 -15.98 -24.51 -2.06
CA GLY A 44 -16.54 -25.24 -0.93
C GLY A 44 -16.13 -24.69 0.44
N MET A 45 -16.69 -25.29 1.50
CA MET A 45 -16.41 -24.95 2.89
C MET A 45 -14.91 -25.06 3.21
N PRO A 46 -14.32 -24.07 3.91
CA PRO A 46 -12.89 -24.09 4.21
C PRO A 46 -12.51 -25.25 5.11
N ALA A 47 -11.36 -25.89 4.81
CA ALA A 47 -10.77 -26.86 5.72
C ALA A 47 -10.23 -26.17 6.98
N ALA A 48 -10.32 -26.86 8.13
CA ALA A 48 -9.77 -26.37 9.39
C ALA A 48 -8.27 -26.06 9.32
N THR A 49 -7.52 -26.67 8.39
CA THR A 49 -6.09 -26.42 8.20
C THR A 49 -5.76 -25.12 7.46
N VAL A 50 -6.74 -24.46 6.86
CA VAL A 50 -6.55 -23.19 6.13
C VAL A 50 -6.68 -22.03 7.10
N GLY A 51 -5.80 -21.03 6.98
CA GLY A 51 -5.86 -19.77 7.74
C GLY A 51 -5.49 -19.89 9.23
N ALA A 52 -5.10 -18.76 9.80
CA ALA A 52 -4.93 -18.53 11.21
C ALA A 52 -6.23 -18.04 11.86
N VAL A 53 -6.27 -18.03 13.20
CA VAL A 53 -7.37 -17.41 13.96
C VAL A 53 -7.50 -15.96 13.52
N SER A 54 -8.74 -15.47 13.41
CA SER A 54 -9.14 -14.16 12.89
C SER A 54 -9.13 -14.00 11.36
N ASP A 55 -8.69 -14.99 10.58
CA ASP A 55 -8.77 -14.94 9.12
C ASP A 55 -10.19 -15.16 8.61
N TYR A 56 -10.41 -14.82 7.34
CA TYR A 56 -11.67 -15.02 6.61
C TYR A 56 -11.45 -15.94 5.40
N TYR A 57 -12.51 -16.57 4.92
CA TYR A 57 -12.47 -17.40 3.72
C TYR A 57 -13.71 -17.20 2.88
N LEU A 58 -13.53 -16.97 1.57
CA LEU A 58 -14.60 -16.87 0.59
C LEU A 58 -14.72 -18.18 -0.20
N ASP A 59 -15.84 -18.88 -0.03
CA ASP A 59 -16.25 -19.95 -0.93
C ASP A 59 -16.77 -19.33 -2.23
N ILE A 60 -15.98 -19.43 -3.29
CA ILE A 60 -16.27 -18.83 -4.60
C ILE A 60 -17.37 -19.59 -5.36
N ALA A 61 -17.70 -20.83 -4.95
CA ALA A 61 -18.75 -21.61 -5.60
C ALA A 61 -20.15 -21.21 -5.12
N THR A 62 -20.27 -20.85 -3.83
CA THR A 62 -21.55 -20.52 -3.18
C THR A 62 -21.68 -19.05 -2.80
N GLY A 63 -20.57 -18.29 -2.85
CA GLY A 63 -20.51 -16.91 -2.37
C GLY A 63 -20.52 -16.80 -0.84
N MET A 64 -20.24 -17.89 -0.12
CA MET A 64 -20.26 -17.90 1.34
C MET A 64 -18.94 -17.36 1.91
N LEU A 65 -19.02 -16.33 2.74
CA LEU A 65 -17.91 -15.80 3.52
C LEU A 65 -17.91 -16.42 4.92
N TYR A 66 -16.83 -17.08 5.28
CA TYR A 66 -16.57 -17.70 6.58
C TYR A 66 -15.58 -16.86 7.36
N GLY A 67 -15.76 -16.76 8.67
CA GLY A 67 -14.86 -16.09 9.58
C GLY A 67 -15.52 -14.97 10.41
N PRO A 68 -14.76 -14.32 11.31
CA PRO A 68 -13.34 -14.57 11.58
C PRO A 68 -13.12 -15.97 12.16
N LYS A 69 -12.07 -16.66 11.73
CA LYS A 69 -11.74 -18.01 12.20
C LYS A 69 -11.59 -18.01 13.72
N VAL A 70 -12.32 -18.87 14.42
CA VAL A 70 -12.43 -18.79 15.89
C VAL A 70 -11.30 -19.52 16.62
N ASN A 71 -10.77 -20.61 16.05
CA ASN A 71 -9.63 -21.35 16.59
C ASN A 71 -8.98 -22.22 15.50
N ALA A 72 -7.92 -22.96 15.84
CA ALA A 72 -7.18 -23.78 14.88
C ALA A 72 -8.06 -24.82 14.15
N ASP A 73 -9.11 -25.32 14.80
CA ASP A 73 -9.94 -26.41 14.31
C ASP A 73 -11.29 -25.94 13.72
N ASN A 74 -11.67 -24.68 13.94
CA ASN A 74 -13.00 -24.20 13.59
C ASN A 74 -13.00 -22.78 13.00
N TRP A 75 -13.71 -22.63 11.89
CA TRP A 75 -13.89 -21.38 11.16
C TRP A 75 -14.99 -20.49 11.72
N THR A 76 -16.05 -21.05 12.33
CA THR A 76 -17.18 -20.24 12.84
C THR A 76 -17.92 -20.98 13.96
N ASP A 77 -18.68 -20.25 14.80
CA ASP A 77 -19.70 -20.86 15.69
C ASP A 77 -21.10 -20.89 15.02
N THR A 78 -21.22 -20.32 13.81
CA THR A 78 -22.45 -20.24 12.99
C THR A 78 -22.12 -20.42 11.51
N ASP A 79 -22.98 -21.09 10.74
CA ASP A 79 -22.84 -21.25 9.28
C ASP A 79 -22.48 -19.89 8.62
N GLY A 80 -21.50 -19.88 7.71
CA GLY A 80 -20.98 -18.64 7.09
C GLY A 80 -22.07 -17.76 6.47
N PHE A 81 -21.71 -16.55 6.05
CA PHE A 81 -22.68 -15.62 5.47
C PHE A 81 -22.66 -15.63 3.94
N SER A 82 -23.82 -15.75 3.29
CA SER A 82 -23.93 -15.70 1.82
C SER A 82 -23.88 -14.26 1.29
N LEU A 83 -22.89 -13.96 0.44
CA LEU A 83 -22.85 -12.72 -0.33
C LEU A 83 -23.85 -12.70 -1.50
N MET A 84 -24.56 -13.80 -1.73
CA MET A 84 -25.57 -13.97 -2.79
C MET A 84 -26.98 -13.93 -2.22
N GLY A 85 -27.92 -13.33 -2.96
CA GLY A 85 -29.35 -13.34 -2.64
C GLY A 85 -29.98 -14.72 -2.83
N ALA A 86 -31.10 -14.99 -2.15
CA ALA A 86 -31.79 -16.26 -2.28
C ALA A 86 -32.40 -16.42 -3.68
N ALA A 87 -32.30 -17.63 -4.24
CA ALA A 87 -32.96 -17.96 -5.49
C ALA A 87 -34.48 -17.78 -5.37
N GLY A 88 -35.12 -17.23 -6.41
CA GLY A 88 -36.58 -17.13 -6.48
C GLY A 88 -37.23 -18.51 -6.47
N THR A 89 -38.47 -18.60 -5.96
CA THR A 89 -39.22 -19.86 -6.02
C THR A 89 -39.75 -20.10 -7.43
N ASN A 90 -39.69 -21.36 -7.88
CA ASN A 90 -40.34 -21.78 -9.12
C ASN A 90 -41.83 -21.44 -9.09
N GLY A 91 -42.39 -21.06 -10.24
CA GLY A 91 -43.83 -20.91 -10.40
C GLY A 91 -44.55 -22.25 -10.21
N THR A 92 -45.82 -22.21 -9.80
CA THR A 92 -46.66 -23.42 -9.73
C THR A 92 -47.10 -23.82 -11.14
N ASN A 93 -47.08 -25.12 -11.42
CA ASN A 93 -47.62 -25.66 -12.67
C ASN A 93 -49.11 -25.26 -12.83
N GLY A 94 -49.55 -25.05 -14.07
CA GLY A 94 -50.97 -24.86 -14.38
C GLY A 94 -51.79 -26.09 -14.02
N THR A 95 -53.07 -25.91 -13.73
CA THR A 95 -53.99 -27.04 -13.53
C THR A 95 -54.42 -27.60 -14.90
N ASP A 96 -54.48 -28.93 -15.00
CA ASP A 96 -55.01 -29.59 -16.20
C ASP A 96 -56.44 -29.11 -16.50
N GLY A 97 -56.76 -29.01 -17.79
CA GLY A 97 -58.12 -28.69 -18.24
C GLY A 97 -59.11 -29.75 -17.80
N ALA A 98 -60.36 -29.36 -17.52
CA ALA A 98 -61.40 -30.33 -17.18
C ALA A 98 -61.66 -31.27 -18.36
N ASP A 99 -61.76 -32.58 -18.09
CA ASP A 99 -62.13 -33.58 -19.08
C ASP A 99 -63.46 -33.18 -19.75
N GLY A 100 -63.48 -33.24 -21.09
CA GLY A 100 -64.70 -32.99 -21.85
C GLY A 100 -65.76 -34.04 -21.50
N ALA A 101 -67.02 -33.64 -21.35
CA ALA A 101 -68.11 -34.58 -21.09
C ALA A 101 -68.25 -35.58 -22.26
N ASP A 102 -68.40 -36.88 -21.96
CA ASP A 102 -68.66 -37.93 -22.96
C ASP A 102 -69.89 -37.58 -23.81
N GLY A 103 -69.72 -37.32 -25.10
CA GLY A 103 -70.79 -36.82 -25.96
C GLY A 103 -71.13 -37.70 -27.15
N ILE A 104 -72.41 -37.72 -27.57
CA ILE A 104 -72.79 -38.07 -28.95
C ILE A 104 -72.45 -36.87 -29.86
N ASN A 105 -71.15 -36.58 -30.01
CA ASN A 105 -70.51 -35.33 -30.47
C ASN A 105 -70.24 -34.34 -29.34
N GLY A 106 -69.29 -34.69 -28.45
CA GLY A 106 -68.78 -33.79 -27.40
C GLY A 106 -67.98 -32.64 -28.01
N THR A 107 -68.24 -31.41 -27.56
CA THR A 107 -67.35 -30.27 -27.79
C THR A 107 -66.03 -30.48 -27.05
N ASN A 108 -64.90 -30.07 -27.63
CA ASN A 108 -63.59 -30.16 -26.97
C ASN A 108 -63.64 -29.54 -25.56
N GLY A 109 -62.98 -30.19 -24.59
CA GLY A 109 -62.80 -29.63 -23.25
C GLY A 109 -62.14 -28.25 -23.31
N THR A 110 -62.41 -27.41 -22.30
CA THR A 110 -61.77 -26.09 -22.21
C THR A 110 -60.30 -26.24 -21.82
N ASP A 111 -59.42 -25.53 -22.52
CA ASP A 111 -57.99 -25.48 -22.18
C ASP A 111 -57.78 -25.12 -20.71
N GLY A 112 -56.81 -25.77 -20.05
CA GLY A 112 -56.42 -25.47 -18.68
C GLY A 112 -55.90 -24.05 -18.52
N THR A 113 -56.03 -23.48 -17.31
CA THR A 113 -55.48 -22.15 -17.04
C THR A 113 -53.96 -22.21 -16.91
N ASN A 114 -53.26 -21.26 -17.55
CA ASN A 114 -51.82 -21.09 -17.39
C ASN A 114 -51.43 -20.96 -15.90
N GLY A 115 -50.32 -21.59 -15.52
CA GLY A 115 -49.75 -21.45 -14.18
C GLY A 115 -49.32 -20.00 -13.88
N THR A 116 -49.25 -19.64 -12.60
CA THR A 116 -48.75 -18.33 -12.18
C THR A 116 -47.22 -18.29 -12.25
N ASN A 117 -46.67 -17.16 -12.69
CA ASN A 117 -45.23 -16.92 -12.65
C ASN A 117 -44.69 -17.05 -11.22
N GLY A 118 -43.46 -17.56 -11.08
CA GLY A 118 -42.74 -17.56 -9.81
C GLY A 118 -42.46 -16.15 -9.30
N THR A 119 -42.22 -16.01 -7.99
CA THR A 119 -41.78 -14.74 -7.42
C THR A 119 -40.31 -14.50 -7.73
N ASN A 120 -39.94 -13.24 -7.97
CA ASN A 120 -38.54 -12.85 -8.10
C ASN A 120 -37.77 -13.21 -6.82
N GLY A 121 -36.48 -13.55 -6.97
CA GLY A 121 -35.57 -13.73 -5.83
C GLY A 121 -35.38 -12.44 -5.04
N THR A 122 -34.88 -12.56 -3.81
CA THR A 122 -34.52 -11.39 -3.01
C THR A 122 -33.21 -10.78 -3.51
N ASN A 123 -33.08 -9.46 -3.40
CA ASN A 123 -31.81 -8.81 -3.69
C ASN A 123 -30.73 -9.31 -2.72
N GLY A 124 -29.51 -9.53 -3.21
CA GLY A 124 -28.37 -9.87 -2.36
C GLY A 124 -27.88 -8.69 -1.53
N SER A 125 -26.93 -8.99 -0.64
CA SER A 125 -26.21 -8.00 0.17
C SER A 125 -25.40 -7.01 -0.68
N LYS A 126 -25.18 -5.81 -0.15
CA LYS A 126 -24.34 -4.77 -0.74
C LYS A 126 -23.09 -4.53 0.09
N ILE A 127 -22.03 -4.01 -0.54
CA ILE A 127 -20.90 -3.39 0.16
C ILE A 127 -21.07 -1.88 0.04
N LEU A 128 -21.34 -1.24 1.16
CA LEU A 128 -21.40 0.21 1.34
C LEU A 128 -20.02 0.76 1.69
N SER A 129 -19.82 2.07 1.59
CA SER A 129 -18.59 2.70 2.07
C SER A 129 -18.82 4.14 2.51
N GLY A 130 -17.95 4.64 3.39
CA GLY A 130 -17.94 6.03 3.84
C GLY A 130 -16.72 6.35 4.71
N GLU A 131 -16.77 7.47 5.41
CA GLU A 131 -15.71 7.89 6.34
C GLU A 131 -16.18 7.66 7.78
N GLY A 132 -15.43 6.86 8.55
CA GLY A 132 -15.77 6.47 9.92
C GLY A 132 -16.66 5.22 10.00
N ALA A 133 -16.86 4.75 11.24
CA ALA A 133 -17.72 3.60 11.50
C ALA A 133 -19.17 3.87 11.06
N PRO A 134 -19.88 2.88 10.50
CA PRO A 134 -21.25 3.07 10.03
C PRO A 134 -22.22 3.35 11.19
N GLY A 135 -23.16 4.27 10.95
CA GLY A 135 -24.29 4.50 11.85
C GLY A 135 -25.36 3.39 11.73
N ASN A 136 -26.25 3.33 12.73
CA ASN A 136 -27.33 2.35 12.79
C ASN A 136 -28.46 2.57 11.77
N THR A 137 -28.49 3.70 11.07
CA THR A 137 -29.49 3.98 10.02
C THR A 137 -28.99 3.65 8.61
N ILE A 138 -27.85 2.96 8.50
CA ILE A 138 -27.19 2.65 7.22
C ILE A 138 -27.22 1.14 7.01
N GLY A 139 -27.54 0.72 5.79
CA GLY A 139 -27.55 -0.68 5.37
C GLY A 139 -28.76 -1.47 5.85
N ASN A 140 -28.90 -2.67 5.31
CA ASN A 140 -29.91 -3.66 5.69
C ASN A 140 -29.21 -4.94 6.16
N THR A 141 -29.97 -5.85 6.78
CA THR A 141 -29.48 -7.19 7.13
C THR A 141 -28.72 -7.85 5.97
N GLY A 142 -27.49 -8.24 6.24
CA GLY A 142 -26.56 -8.86 5.29
C GLY A 142 -25.60 -7.90 4.59
N ASP A 143 -25.81 -6.58 4.65
CA ASP A 143 -24.89 -5.62 4.02
C ASP A 143 -23.53 -5.57 4.74
N PHE A 144 -22.49 -5.19 4.01
CA PHE A 144 -21.16 -4.86 4.52
C PHE A 144 -20.90 -3.36 4.37
N TYR A 145 -19.99 -2.81 5.17
CA TYR A 145 -19.61 -1.40 5.11
C TYR A 145 -18.10 -1.24 5.25
N LEU A 146 -17.47 -0.59 4.28
CA LEU A 146 -16.06 -0.21 4.34
C LEU A 146 -15.90 1.21 4.88
N ASP A 147 -15.35 1.34 6.09
CA ASP A 147 -14.82 2.60 6.59
C ASP A 147 -13.49 2.89 5.91
N LYS A 148 -13.48 3.89 5.03
CA LYS A 148 -12.30 4.28 4.25
C LYS A 148 -11.27 5.05 5.08
N THR A 149 -11.65 5.61 6.23
CA THR A 149 -10.72 6.29 7.15
C THR A 149 -9.90 5.27 7.93
N SER A 150 -10.58 4.30 8.57
CA SER A 150 -9.91 3.28 9.39
C SER A 150 -9.53 2.03 8.60
N SER A 151 -9.96 1.90 7.34
CA SER A 151 -9.81 0.67 6.54
C SER A 151 -10.40 -0.56 7.23
N VAL A 152 -11.51 -0.36 7.96
CA VAL A 152 -12.23 -1.43 8.64
C VAL A 152 -13.47 -1.80 7.83
N LEU A 153 -13.63 -3.09 7.55
CA LEU A 153 -14.82 -3.67 6.92
C LEU A 153 -15.76 -4.19 8.02
N TYR A 154 -16.89 -3.52 8.20
CA TYR A 154 -17.95 -3.94 9.10
C TYR A 154 -18.93 -4.86 8.39
N GLY A 155 -19.42 -5.88 9.10
CA GLY A 155 -20.53 -6.70 8.63
C GLY A 155 -20.39 -8.19 8.95
N PRO A 156 -21.39 -9.00 8.56
CA PRO A 156 -22.65 -8.56 7.96
C PRO A 156 -23.51 -7.75 8.96
N ALA A 157 -24.27 -6.79 8.44
CA ALA A 157 -25.24 -6.02 9.20
C ALA A 157 -26.43 -6.90 9.63
N VAL A 158 -27.06 -6.56 10.76
CA VAL A 158 -28.33 -7.11 11.21
C VAL A 158 -29.27 -5.97 11.54
N THR A 159 -30.37 -5.85 10.81
CA THR A 159 -31.44 -4.88 11.07
C THR A 159 -32.53 -5.54 11.91
N ASP A 160 -32.93 -4.90 13.01
CA ASP A 160 -34.03 -5.35 13.85
C ASP A 160 -35.41 -4.97 13.29
N ASP A 161 -36.47 -5.37 14.00
CA ASP A 161 -37.86 -5.12 13.59
C ASP A 161 -38.22 -3.61 13.69
N GLU A 162 -37.45 -2.83 14.44
CA GLU A 162 -37.55 -1.37 14.56
C GLU A 162 -36.83 -0.63 13.42
N GLY A 163 -36.04 -1.33 12.61
CA GLY A 163 -35.29 -0.77 11.49
C GLY A 163 -33.90 -0.25 11.84
N ASP A 164 -33.43 -0.50 13.06
CA ASP A 164 -32.08 -0.16 13.50
C ASP A 164 -31.09 -1.26 13.08
N THR A 165 -30.04 -0.85 12.38
CA THR A 165 -28.99 -1.74 11.89
C THR A 165 -27.82 -1.81 12.87
N THR A 166 -27.51 -3.01 13.33
CA THR A 166 -26.31 -3.31 14.10
C THR A 166 -25.25 -3.91 13.18
N TRP A 167 -24.04 -3.39 13.27
CA TRP A 167 -22.89 -3.86 12.52
C TRP A 167 -22.05 -4.82 13.36
N GLY A 168 -21.64 -5.94 12.78
CA GLY A 168 -20.72 -6.90 13.41
C GLY A 168 -19.34 -6.29 13.73
N LEU A 169 -18.49 -7.05 14.45
CA LEU A 169 -17.12 -6.63 14.73
C LEU A 169 -16.40 -6.28 13.42
N GLY A 170 -15.74 -5.12 13.42
CA GLY A 170 -15.04 -4.61 12.24
C GLY A 170 -13.79 -5.45 11.94
N LEU A 171 -13.66 -5.85 10.68
CA LEU A 171 -12.47 -6.48 10.13
C LEU A 171 -11.46 -5.40 9.71
N GLU A 172 -10.35 -5.29 10.41
CA GLU A 172 -9.26 -4.38 10.06
C GLU A 172 -8.52 -4.91 8.80
N LEU A 173 -8.67 -4.20 7.67
CA LEU A 173 -8.11 -4.59 6.36
C LEU A 173 -6.67 -4.11 6.15
N LYS A 174 -6.14 -3.33 7.09
CA LYS A 174 -4.73 -2.91 7.12
C LYS A 174 -4.14 -3.35 8.47
N GLY A 175 -2.85 -3.65 8.53
CA GLY A 175 -2.20 -3.78 9.84
C GLY A 175 -2.32 -2.49 10.65
N ALA A 176 -2.10 -2.56 11.97
CA ALA A 176 -1.96 -1.36 12.81
C ALA A 176 -1.05 -0.37 12.10
N ASP A 177 -1.39 0.93 12.10
CA ASP A 177 -0.67 1.98 11.36
C ASP A 177 0.86 1.78 11.48
N GLY A 178 1.40 1.07 10.49
CA GLY A 178 2.81 0.86 10.33
C GLY A 178 3.34 2.19 9.89
N ASN A 179 4.39 2.67 10.55
CA ASN A 179 4.92 3.98 10.28
C ASN A 179 5.75 4.04 8.98
N ALA A 180 5.63 3.04 8.10
CA ALA A 180 6.37 2.89 6.86
C ALA A 180 5.39 2.67 5.70
N ASN A 181 5.30 3.61 4.76
CA ASN A 181 4.79 3.29 3.42
C ASN A 181 6.00 3.02 2.52
N VAL A 182 6.11 1.79 2.01
CA VAL A 182 7.24 1.36 1.18
C VAL A 182 6.74 1.06 -0.24
N LEU A 183 7.26 1.79 -1.24
CA LEU A 183 7.01 1.54 -2.65
C LEU A 183 8.30 1.05 -3.32
N SER A 184 8.23 -0.06 -4.06
CA SER A 184 9.38 -0.64 -4.77
C SER A 184 9.18 -0.60 -6.28
N PHE A 185 10.18 -0.08 -7.00
CA PHE A 185 10.20 0.05 -8.44
C PHE A 185 11.40 -0.66 -9.05
N LYS A 186 11.25 -1.15 -10.28
CA LYS A 186 12.34 -1.65 -11.11
C LYS A 186 12.49 -0.73 -12.32
N LEU A 187 13.72 -0.33 -12.61
CA LEU A 187 14.06 0.54 -13.73
C LEU A 187 15.20 -0.09 -14.52
N THR A 188 15.08 -0.12 -15.83
CA THR A 188 16.16 -0.46 -16.74
C THR A 188 16.49 0.77 -17.58
N VAL A 189 17.75 1.20 -17.53
CA VAL A 189 18.28 2.32 -18.33
C VAL A 189 19.11 1.72 -19.45
N SER A 190 18.74 2.01 -20.70
CA SER A 190 19.41 1.49 -21.89
C SER A 190 20.64 2.32 -22.22
N ASN A 191 21.53 1.80 -23.06
CA ASN A 191 22.77 2.49 -23.44
C ASN A 191 22.51 3.88 -24.06
N GLU A 192 21.41 4.02 -24.80
CA GLU A 192 21.04 5.24 -25.55
C GLU A 192 20.46 6.34 -24.65
N ASP A 193 20.03 6.00 -23.43
CA ASP A 193 19.40 6.94 -22.51
C ASP A 193 20.45 7.79 -21.75
N TRP A 194 21.70 7.34 -21.73
CA TRP A 194 22.78 8.00 -21.01
C TRP A 194 23.35 9.19 -21.78
N THR A 195 23.55 10.30 -21.08
CA THR A 195 24.31 11.44 -21.57
C THR A 195 25.77 11.30 -21.11
N GLU A 196 26.72 11.40 -22.04
CA GLU A 196 28.15 11.32 -21.73
C GLU A 196 28.77 12.71 -21.55
N HIS A 197 29.62 12.81 -20.54
CA HIS A 197 30.36 14.00 -20.20
C HIS A 197 31.82 13.69 -19.90
N GLN A 198 32.67 14.67 -20.17
CA GLN A 198 34.11 14.60 -19.93
C GLN A 198 34.66 15.97 -19.56
N ASN A 199 35.67 16.02 -18.70
CA ASN A 199 36.33 17.27 -18.38
C ASN A 199 37.21 17.72 -19.56
N GLY A 200 36.92 18.89 -20.14
CA GLY A 200 37.39 19.28 -21.48
C GLY A 200 38.91 19.31 -21.71
N ASN A 201 39.73 19.30 -20.65
CA ASN A 201 41.20 19.39 -20.73
C ASN A 201 41.97 18.26 -20.03
N THR A 202 41.30 17.33 -19.33
CA THR A 202 41.94 16.26 -18.57
C THR A 202 41.10 14.99 -18.66
N TYR A 203 41.63 13.91 -19.24
CA TYR A 203 40.99 12.58 -19.24
C TYR A 203 40.89 11.94 -17.84
N GLU A 204 41.18 12.70 -16.79
CA GLU A 204 41.12 12.32 -15.38
C GLU A 204 39.69 12.05 -14.87
N TYR A 205 38.68 12.71 -15.43
CA TYR A 205 37.29 12.56 -14.99
C TYR A 205 36.31 12.48 -16.15
N LYS A 206 35.50 11.42 -16.16
CA LYS A 206 34.41 11.15 -17.12
C LYS A 206 33.16 10.77 -16.33
N TRP A 207 31.98 11.21 -16.77
CA TRP A 207 30.74 10.76 -16.16
C TRP A 207 29.64 10.59 -17.18
N ILE A 208 28.68 9.73 -16.84
CA ILE A 208 27.44 9.59 -17.58
C ILE A 208 26.28 9.82 -16.63
N ASP A 209 25.23 10.47 -17.11
CA ASP A 209 24.00 10.67 -16.34
C ASP A 209 22.73 10.34 -17.14
N PHE A 210 21.72 9.94 -16.39
CA PHE A 210 20.37 9.71 -16.88
C PHE A 210 19.38 10.31 -15.88
N LYS A 211 18.54 11.23 -16.35
CA LYS A 211 17.52 11.90 -15.55
C LYS A 211 16.13 11.42 -15.94
N LEU A 212 15.37 10.99 -14.94
CA LEU A 212 14.00 10.51 -15.10
C LEU A 212 13.07 11.31 -14.20
N GLU A 213 11.99 11.86 -14.77
CA GLU A 213 10.85 12.31 -13.97
C GLU A 213 10.26 11.11 -13.25
N PHE A 214 10.15 11.18 -11.92
CA PHE A 214 9.79 10.04 -11.11
C PHE A 214 8.49 10.33 -10.37
N PRO A 215 7.31 9.93 -10.89
CA PRO A 215 6.01 10.32 -10.33
C PRO A 215 5.80 9.91 -8.86
N ALA A 216 6.48 8.86 -8.40
CA ALA A 216 6.44 8.43 -7.01
C ALA A 216 7.24 9.34 -6.05
N LEU A 217 8.08 10.24 -6.58
CA LEU A 217 8.78 11.26 -5.83
C LEU A 217 7.91 12.51 -5.75
N THR A 218 7.00 12.55 -4.80
CA THR A 218 6.18 13.74 -4.53
C THR A 218 6.97 14.75 -3.68
N LYS A 219 6.40 15.94 -3.49
CA LYS A 219 6.94 16.93 -2.54
C LYS A 219 7.13 16.36 -1.14
N ASP A 220 6.17 15.59 -0.66
CA ASP A 220 6.25 14.98 0.67
C ASP A 220 7.37 13.93 0.75
N ILE A 221 7.56 13.13 -0.30
CA ILE A 221 8.69 12.20 -0.36
C ILE A 221 10.03 12.94 -0.40
N TYR A 222 10.11 14.04 -1.16
CA TYR A 222 11.31 14.85 -1.23
C TYR A 222 11.69 15.46 0.12
N ASP A 223 10.72 16.07 0.82
CA ASP A 223 10.96 16.74 2.11
C ASP A 223 11.12 15.73 3.25
N ASN A 224 10.23 14.75 3.33
CA ASN A 224 10.02 13.89 4.50
C ASN A 224 10.33 12.41 4.24
N GLY A 225 10.23 11.93 3.01
CA GLY A 225 10.56 10.55 2.63
C GLY A 225 12.05 10.22 2.55
N PHE A 226 12.36 8.94 2.33
CA PHE A 226 13.71 8.42 2.11
C PHE A 226 13.72 7.55 0.86
N VAL A 227 14.71 7.71 -0.02
CA VAL A 227 14.83 6.89 -1.23
C VAL A 227 16.10 6.05 -1.13
N LEU A 228 15.96 4.75 -1.29
CA LEU A 228 17.09 3.81 -1.45
C LEU A 228 17.15 3.37 -2.90
N VAL A 229 18.35 3.39 -3.47
CA VAL A 229 18.58 2.93 -4.83
C VAL A 229 19.61 1.81 -4.79
N TYR A 230 19.33 0.74 -5.52
CA TYR A 230 20.23 -0.40 -5.66
C TYR A 230 20.49 -0.68 -7.12
N THR A 231 21.70 -1.12 -7.44
CA THR A 231 22.05 -1.63 -8.78
C THR A 231 22.48 -3.09 -8.69
N SER A 232 22.22 -3.84 -9.75
CA SER A 232 22.64 -5.24 -9.86
C SER A 232 23.85 -5.37 -10.78
N ILE A 233 24.93 -5.94 -10.27
CA ILE A 233 26.17 -6.20 -11.04
C ILE A 233 26.46 -7.70 -10.94
N GLY A 234 26.27 -8.41 -12.06
CA GLY A 234 26.28 -9.87 -12.07
C GLY A 234 25.12 -10.41 -11.22
N THR A 235 25.42 -11.25 -10.23
CA THR A 235 24.44 -11.86 -9.32
C THR A 235 24.25 -11.11 -8.01
N ARG A 236 24.95 -9.97 -7.83
CA ARG A 236 24.95 -9.21 -6.57
C ARG A 236 24.26 -7.87 -6.73
N THR A 237 23.62 -7.44 -5.65
CA THR A 237 22.96 -6.14 -5.56
C THR A 237 23.76 -5.24 -4.62
N TYR A 238 23.95 -4.00 -5.02
CA TYR A 238 24.72 -3.00 -4.29
C TYR A 238 23.84 -1.77 -4.07
N GLN A 239 23.77 -1.30 -2.82
CA GLN A 239 23.12 -0.04 -2.48
C GLN A 239 23.98 1.13 -2.98
N LEU A 240 23.35 2.13 -3.61
CA LEU A 240 24.01 3.36 -4.01
C LEU A 240 24.02 4.39 -2.86
N PRO A 241 25.06 5.25 -2.77
CA PRO A 241 26.24 5.29 -3.63
C PRO A 241 27.15 4.06 -3.45
N TRP A 242 27.75 3.61 -4.54
CA TRP A 242 28.70 2.48 -4.51
C TRP A 242 29.91 2.75 -5.40
N SER A 243 31.10 2.50 -4.86
CA SER A 243 32.36 2.68 -5.58
C SER A 243 33.15 1.37 -5.66
N SER A 244 33.88 1.21 -6.77
CA SER A 244 34.70 0.03 -7.05
C SER A 244 35.90 0.41 -7.92
N LEU A 245 36.95 -0.41 -7.87
CA LEU A 245 38.08 -0.27 -8.79
C LEU A 245 37.79 -1.01 -10.10
N THR A 246 38.13 -0.37 -11.23
CA THR A 246 38.14 -1.03 -12.53
C THR A 246 39.32 -1.99 -12.65
N THR A 247 39.34 -2.81 -13.70
CA THR A 247 40.48 -3.68 -14.02
C THR A 247 41.77 -2.87 -14.25
N LYS A 248 41.64 -1.60 -14.63
CA LYS A 248 42.75 -0.65 -14.84
C LYS A 248 43.09 0.17 -13.58
N GLN A 249 42.52 -0.16 -12.41
CA GLN A 249 42.76 0.51 -11.13
C GLN A 249 42.27 1.97 -11.07
N ASN A 250 41.30 2.33 -11.91
CA ASN A 250 40.58 3.60 -11.80
C ASN A 250 39.37 3.45 -10.87
N LEU A 251 38.88 4.56 -10.29
CA LEU A 251 37.73 4.52 -9.40
C LEU A 251 36.44 4.75 -10.19
N LEU A 252 35.55 3.76 -10.20
CA LEU A 252 34.20 3.86 -10.72
C LEU A 252 33.21 4.02 -9.57
N THR A 253 32.53 5.16 -9.53
CA THR A 253 31.49 5.47 -8.54
C THR A 253 30.14 5.54 -9.24
N ARG A 254 29.15 4.86 -8.67
CA ARG A 254 27.74 4.93 -9.09
C ARG A 254 26.96 5.63 -8.00
N ASN A 255 26.19 6.64 -8.37
CA ASN A 255 25.45 7.47 -7.45
C ASN A 255 24.07 7.81 -8.02
N TYR A 256 23.22 8.38 -7.18
CA TYR A 256 21.97 8.98 -7.60
C TYR A 256 21.75 10.30 -6.87
N ASN A 257 21.07 11.22 -7.53
CA ASN A 257 20.64 12.49 -6.97
C ASN A 257 19.13 12.60 -7.11
N ILE A 258 18.52 13.19 -6.09
CA ILE A 258 17.13 13.62 -6.17
C ILE A 258 17.15 15.11 -6.53
N GLN A 259 16.48 15.47 -7.62
CA GLN A 259 16.40 16.85 -8.09
C GLN A 259 14.97 17.36 -8.08
N TYR A 260 14.81 18.66 -7.81
CA TYR A 260 13.57 19.39 -7.98
C TYR A 260 13.82 20.60 -8.86
N THR A 261 13.15 20.68 -10.02
CA THR A 261 13.31 21.78 -10.98
C THR A 261 11.96 22.12 -11.60
N GLY A 262 11.49 23.37 -11.42
CA GLY A 262 10.28 23.85 -12.08
C GLY A 262 9.05 22.98 -11.85
N ASP A 263 8.81 22.59 -10.60
CA ASP A 263 7.72 21.69 -10.15
C ASP A 263 7.84 20.20 -10.52
N VAL A 264 8.93 19.81 -11.17
CA VAL A 264 9.21 18.42 -11.51
C VAL A 264 10.22 17.82 -10.53
N TYR A 265 9.88 16.67 -9.97
CA TYR A 265 10.77 15.85 -9.16
C TYR A 265 11.39 14.76 -10.03
N SER A 266 12.72 14.68 -10.02
CA SER A 266 13.46 13.74 -10.86
C SER A 266 14.47 12.95 -10.04
N LEU A 267 14.68 11.71 -10.48
CA LEU A 267 15.80 10.89 -10.06
C LEU A 267 16.87 10.92 -11.17
N GLU A 268 18.06 11.38 -10.81
CA GLU A 268 19.21 11.40 -11.70
C GLU A 268 20.19 10.33 -11.25
N PHE A 269 20.58 9.43 -12.15
CA PHE A 269 21.61 8.43 -11.92
C PHE A 269 22.91 8.94 -12.52
N VAL A 270 24.02 8.85 -11.78
CA VAL A 270 25.32 9.35 -12.23
C VAL A 270 26.37 8.28 -12.01
N ASN A 271 27.08 7.91 -13.07
CA ASN A 271 28.26 7.05 -12.98
C ASN A 271 29.50 7.87 -13.32
N THR A 272 30.48 7.91 -12.43
CA THR A 272 31.72 8.68 -12.59
C THR A 272 32.91 7.75 -12.60
N LEU A 273 33.76 7.89 -13.62
CA LEU A 273 35.07 7.26 -13.72
C LEU A 273 36.15 8.31 -13.44
N GLU A 274 36.83 8.16 -12.31
CA GLU A 274 38.02 8.90 -11.94
C GLU A 274 39.25 8.08 -12.34
N ALA A 275 40.00 8.58 -13.32
CA ALA A 275 41.23 7.96 -13.77
C ALA A 275 42.36 8.21 -12.76
N ARG A 276 42.72 7.16 -12.02
CA ARG A 276 43.80 7.17 -11.02
C ARG A 276 45.08 6.54 -11.52
N ASN A 277 44.98 5.63 -12.48
CA ASN A 277 46.11 4.83 -12.97
C ASN A 277 46.18 4.79 -14.50
N ASP A 278 45.04 4.78 -15.21
CA ASP A 278 45.02 4.81 -16.67
C ASP A 278 44.01 5.83 -17.20
N VAL A 279 44.51 7.00 -17.61
CA VAL A 279 43.71 8.09 -18.18
C VAL A 279 43.05 7.74 -19.52
N THR A 280 43.49 6.66 -20.17
CA THR A 280 42.91 6.22 -21.45
C THR A 280 41.68 5.34 -21.28
N GLU A 281 41.37 4.85 -20.07
CA GLU A 281 40.16 4.05 -19.83
C GLU A 281 38.90 4.84 -20.17
N LEU A 282 38.01 4.24 -20.96
CA LEU A 282 36.72 4.82 -21.32
C LEU A 282 35.64 4.37 -20.34
N LEU A 283 34.77 5.28 -19.95
CA LEU A 283 33.54 4.94 -19.26
C LEU A 283 32.58 4.32 -20.28
N THR A 284 32.19 3.06 -20.05
CA THR A 284 31.37 2.32 -21.04
C THR A 284 29.89 2.58 -20.81
N LEU A 285 29.19 3.03 -21.85
CA LEU A 285 27.72 3.06 -21.88
C LEU A 285 27.18 1.63 -21.88
N GLY A 286 26.22 1.37 -21.00
CA GLY A 286 25.71 0.02 -20.78
C GLY A 286 24.28 0.05 -20.25
N GLN A 287 23.63 -1.11 -20.31
CA GLN A 287 22.31 -1.29 -19.74
C GLN A 287 22.45 -1.51 -18.24
N TYR A 288 21.79 -0.67 -17.44
CA TYR A 288 21.82 -0.77 -15.98
C TYR A 288 20.42 -1.05 -15.45
N ASN A 289 20.33 -2.00 -14.52
CA ASN A 289 19.10 -2.30 -13.82
C ASN A 289 19.18 -1.75 -12.40
N TYR A 290 18.13 -1.02 -12.00
CA TYR A 290 17.99 -0.43 -10.69
C TYR A 290 16.74 -0.94 -9.99
N LYS A 291 16.86 -1.15 -8.67
CA LYS A 291 15.73 -1.26 -7.75
C LYS A 291 15.67 0.03 -6.95
N ILE A 292 14.53 0.71 -6.97
CA ILE A 292 14.30 1.97 -6.26
C ILE A 292 13.25 1.69 -5.18
N ILE A 293 13.56 2.03 -3.94
CA ILE A 293 12.64 1.91 -2.81
C ILE A 293 12.36 3.31 -2.28
N VAL A 294 11.10 3.70 -2.29
CA VAL A 294 10.62 4.96 -1.72
C VAL A 294 9.96 4.64 -0.39
N VAL A 295 10.43 5.28 0.68
CA VAL A 295 9.96 5.10 2.05
C VAL A 295 9.36 6.41 2.53
N SER A 296 8.19 6.38 3.17
CA SER A 296 7.62 7.53 3.88
C SER A 296 7.15 7.15 5.28
N GLY A 297 6.74 8.14 6.08
CA GLY A 297 6.37 7.96 7.49
C GLY A 297 7.58 7.95 8.43
N GLN A 298 7.43 7.40 9.63
CA GLN A 298 8.53 7.37 10.62
C GLN A 298 9.70 6.49 10.19
N ALA A 299 9.50 5.45 9.37
CA ALA A 299 10.63 4.67 8.86
C ALA A 299 11.59 5.56 8.03
N ALA A 300 11.05 6.49 7.24
CA ALA A 300 11.86 7.48 6.54
C ALA A 300 12.60 8.43 7.51
N VAL A 301 11.93 8.87 8.59
CA VAL A 301 12.55 9.70 9.65
C VAL A 301 13.71 8.96 10.31
N GLN A 302 13.55 7.68 10.62
CA GLN A 302 14.58 6.85 11.24
C GLN A 302 15.76 6.58 10.31
N LEU A 303 15.50 6.30 9.03
CA LEU A 303 16.55 6.18 8.02
C LEU A 303 17.34 7.48 7.86
N LYS A 304 16.67 8.64 7.86
CA LYS A 304 17.33 9.96 7.86
C LYS A 304 18.20 10.17 9.09
N ALA A 305 17.66 9.88 10.28
CA ALA A 305 18.36 10.07 11.55
C ALA A 305 19.59 9.17 11.69
N ASN A 306 19.55 7.96 11.11
CA ASN A 306 20.60 6.96 11.23
C ASN A 306 21.50 6.84 10.00
N LYS A 307 21.37 7.70 8.99
CA LYS A 307 22.15 7.62 7.73
C LYS A 307 23.67 7.55 7.94
N ASP A 308 24.16 8.13 9.03
CA ASP A 308 25.59 8.19 9.39
C ASP A 308 26.00 7.08 10.38
N ASN A 309 25.07 6.20 10.77
CA ASN A 309 25.31 5.02 11.60
C ASN A 309 25.10 3.75 10.75
N PRO A 310 26.16 3.19 10.14
CA PRO A 310 26.01 2.12 9.15
C PRO A 310 25.35 0.85 9.67
N ILE A 311 25.55 0.51 10.95
CA ILE A 311 24.99 -0.71 11.55
C ILE A 311 23.48 -0.55 11.71
N GLU A 312 23.06 0.56 12.32
CA GLU A 312 21.64 0.81 12.58
C GLU A 312 20.89 1.13 11.29
N PHE A 313 21.51 1.87 10.38
CA PHE A 313 20.97 2.11 9.04
C PHE A 313 20.70 0.79 8.31
N GLN A 314 21.68 -0.13 8.30
CA GLN A 314 21.51 -1.41 7.63
C GLN A 314 20.45 -2.30 8.30
N ARG A 315 20.33 -2.24 9.64
CA ARG A 315 19.25 -2.92 10.37
C ARG A 315 17.88 -2.42 9.91
N LEU A 316 17.68 -1.09 9.91
CA LEU A 316 16.44 -0.46 9.46
C LEU A 316 16.12 -0.79 8.00
N VAL A 317 17.12 -0.79 7.12
CA VAL A 317 16.96 -1.17 5.71
C VAL A 317 16.51 -2.62 5.53
N ASN A 318 16.96 -3.54 6.40
CA ASN A 318 16.57 -4.96 6.33
C ASN A 318 15.14 -5.23 6.84
N GLU A 319 14.52 -4.25 7.49
CA GLU A 319 13.16 -4.33 8.03
C GLU A 319 12.09 -3.76 7.07
N LEU A 320 12.52 -3.19 5.93
CA LEU A 320 11.65 -2.68 4.85
C LEU A 320 11.29 -3.79 3.84
#